data_AF-A0A420VEA0-F1
#
_entry.id   AF-A0A420VEA0-F1
#
_cell.length_a   1.000
_cell.length_b   1.000
_cell.length_c   1.000
_cell.angle_alpha   90.00
_cell.angle_beta   90.00
_cell.angle_gamma   90.00
#
_symmetry.space_group_name_H-M   'P 1'
#
loop_
_entity.id
_entity.type
_entity.pdbx_description
1 polymer ?
#
loop_
_entity_poly.entity_id
_entity_poly.type
_entity_poly.pdbx_seq_one_letter_code
_entity_poly.pdbx_strand_id
1 'polypeptide(L)'
;GGEPAPPLFQIYFRDTLSILHYTKFLTVPVHQWWMDEEKKRKEQQRKNDLVLINRQLQRLVKNVEQNIERTHYEEVTRQLENRYQVVQSSLWNLSWANNFESERVAVAQGLLIAHILKHEDFEGKGHVENKTKALMRRLSNVDWGAYQEFIRRKHFL
;
A
#
# COMPACT_ATOMS: atom_id res chain seq x y z
N GLY A 1 43.10 -63.91 25.73
CA GLY A 1 42.96 -62.92 24.65
C GLY A 1 41.82 -62.01 25.03
N GLY A 2 42.10 -60.73 25.24
CA GLY A 2 41.08 -59.71 25.45
C GLY A 2 41.26 -58.65 24.38
N GLU A 3 40.22 -58.44 23.56
CA GLU A 3 40.19 -57.33 22.61
C GLU A 3 40.07 -56.00 23.39
N PRO A 4 40.78 -54.93 22.98
CA PRO A 4 40.56 -53.61 23.54
C PRO A 4 39.27 -53.00 22.98
N ALA A 5 38.41 -52.51 23.87
CA ALA A 5 37.19 -51.80 23.52
C ALA A 5 37.49 -50.56 22.65
N PRO A 6 36.63 -50.20 21.68
CA PRO A 6 36.84 -49.04 20.83
C PRO A 6 36.76 -47.74 21.64
N PRO A 7 37.52 -46.69 21.29
CA PRO A 7 37.52 -45.45 22.04
C PRO A 7 36.15 -44.76 21.93
N LEU A 8 35.58 -44.44 23.09
CA LEU A 8 34.45 -43.53 23.23
C LEU A 8 34.81 -42.20 22.54
N PHE A 9 33.97 -41.76 21.60
CA PHE A 9 34.09 -40.48 20.91
C PHE A 9 34.26 -39.35 21.93
N GLN A 10 35.49 -38.86 22.10
CA GLN A 10 35.77 -37.64 22.85
C GLN A 10 35.45 -36.45 21.95
N ILE A 11 34.28 -35.83 22.16
CA ILE A 11 33.97 -34.53 21.57
C ILE A 11 34.86 -33.51 22.29
N TYR A 12 35.88 -33.01 21.58
CA TYR A 12 36.74 -31.97 22.13
C TYR A 12 35.92 -30.69 22.29
N PHE A 13 35.95 -30.07 23.48
CA PHE A 13 35.23 -28.82 23.82
C PHE A 13 35.51 -27.66 22.84
N ARG A 14 36.62 -27.74 22.10
CA ARG A 14 37.01 -26.80 21.03
C ARG A 14 36.10 -26.93 19.79
N ASP A 15 35.63 -28.14 19.50
CA ASP A 15 34.74 -28.43 18.37
C ASP A 15 33.31 -27.99 18.64
N THR A 16 32.86 -28.02 19.90
CA THR A 16 31.54 -27.48 20.26
C THR A 16 31.48 -25.97 20.12
N LEU A 17 32.56 -25.24 20.44
CA LEU A 17 32.62 -23.79 20.26
C LEU A 17 32.75 -23.38 18.79
N SER A 18 33.44 -24.18 17.97
CA SER A 18 33.49 -23.94 16.53
C SER A 18 32.14 -24.25 15.88
N ILE A 19 31.44 -25.32 16.26
CA ILE A 19 30.07 -25.61 15.80
C ILE A 19 29.08 -24.52 16.25
N LEU A 20 29.14 -24.07 17.50
CA LEU A 20 28.33 -22.94 18.01
C LEU A 20 28.63 -21.63 17.27
N HIS A 21 29.90 -21.36 16.97
CA HIS A 21 30.27 -20.19 16.16
C HIS A 21 29.79 -20.31 14.72
N TYR A 22 29.96 -21.47 14.07
CA TYR A 22 29.56 -21.69 12.68
C TYR A 22 28.04 -21.65 12.50
N THR A 23 27.29 -22.28 13.41
CA THR A 23 25.82 -22.19 13.42
C THR A 23 25.38 -20.75 13.57
N LYS A 24 25.91 -20.00 14.55
CA LYS A 24 25.59 -18.57 14.74
C LYS A 24 26.00 -17.70 13.54
N PHE A 25 27.14 -17.97 12.89
CA PHE A 25 27.63 -17.24 11.72
C PHE A 25 26.80 -17.50 10.46
N LEU A 26 26.17 -18.69 10.32
CA LEU A 26 25.35 -19.02 9.16
C LEU A 26 23.86 -18.72 9.39
N THR A 27 23.35 -18.88 10.61
CA THR A 27 21.91 -18.71 10.90
C THR A 27 21.50 -17.25 10.98
N VAL A 28 22.35 -16.37 11.50
CA VAL A 28 22.01 -14.93 11.64
C VAL A 28 21.91 -14.23 10.27
N PRO A 29 22.85 -14.42 9.31
CA PRO A 29 22.72 -13.85 7.97
C PRO A 29 21.55 -14.44 7.17
N VAL A 30 21.27 -15.74 7.29
CA VAL A 30 20.15 -16.39 6.58
C VAL A 30 18.80 -15.93 7.13
N HIS A 31 18.66 -15.79 8.46
CA HIS A 31 17.45 -15.26 9.06
C HIS A 31 17.20 -13.79 8.66
N GLN A 32 18.24 -12.95 8.73
CA GLN A 32 18.13 -11.54 8.33
C GLN A 32 17.76 -11.41 6.85
N TRP A 33 18.42 -12.19 5.98
CA TRP A 33 18.08 -12.23 4.56
C TRP A 33 16.62 -12.62 4.32
N TRP A 34 16.13 -13.66 5.01
CA TRP A 34 14.74 -14.10 4.89
C TRP A 34 13.75 -13.02 5.35
N MET A 35 14.05 -12.32 6.46
CA MET A 35 13.24 -11.20 6.95
C MET A 35 13.19 -10.04 5.94
N ASP A 36 14.32 -9.73 5.32
CA ASP A 36 14.40 -8.68 4.29
C ASP A 36 13.61 -9.07 3.03
N GLU A 37 13.69 -10.33 2.61
CA GLU A 37 12.97 -10.82 1.43
C GLU A 37 11.45 -10.85 1.68
N GLU A 38 11.03 -11.27 2.87
CA GLU A 38 9.63 -11.23 3.27
C GLU A 38 9.10 -9.79 3.36
N LYS A 39 9.94 -8.83 3.80
CA LYS A 39 9.61 -7.40 3.79
C LYS A 39 9.42 -6.88 2.36
N LYS A 40 10.33 -7.21 1.43
CA LYS A 40 10.19 -6.83 0.02
C LYS A 40 8.92 -7.41 -0.61
N ARG A 41 8.63 -8.68 -0.34
CA ARG A 41 7.43 -9.35 -0.83
C ARG A 41 6.15 -8.64 -0.37
N LYS A 42 6.07 -8.29 0.93
CA LYS A 42 4.95 -7.54 1.50
C LYS A 42 4.85 -6.14 0.90
N GLU A 43 5.96 -5.45 0.70
CA GLU A 43 5.98 -4.12 0.08
C GLU A 43 5.50 -4.16 -1.38
N GLN A 44 5.94 -5.15 -2.16
CA GLN A 44 5.47 -5.33 -3.52
C GLN A 44 3.97 -5.65 -3.56
N GLN A 45 3.48 -6.46 -2.62
CA GLN A 45 2.06 -6.75 -2.49
C GLN A 45 1.26 -5.47 -2.17
N ARG A 46 1.73 -4.66 -1.20
CA ARG A 46 1.16 -3.35 -0.86
C ARG A 46 1.07 -2.44 -2.10
N LYS A 47 2.17 -2.31 -2.85
CA LYS A 47 2.21 -1.52 -4.10
C LYS A 47 1.21 -2.00 -5.13
N ASN A 48 1.14 -3.32 -5.35
CA ASN A 48 0.20 -3.92 -6.30
C ASN A 48 -1.26 -3.61 -5.91
N ASP A 49 -1.58 -3.69 -4.61
CA ASP A 49 -2.91 -3.33 -4.12
C ASP A 49 -3.22 -1.85 -4.30
N LEU A 50 -2.27 -0.94 -4.02
CA LEU A 50 -2.43 0.49 -4.28
C LEU A 50 -2.67 0.77 -5.77
N VAL A 51 -1.91 0.14 -6.66
CA VAL A 51 -2.09 0.29 -8.11
C VAL A 51 -3.50 -0.11 -8.53
N LEU A 52 -4.02 -1.22 -8.01
CA LEU A 52 -5.37 -1.67 -8.30
C LEU A 52 -6.42 -0.69 -7.76
N ILE A 53 -6.26 -0.20 -6.54
CA ILE A 53 -7.16 0.77 -5.92
C ILE A 53 -7.18 2.07 -6.74
N ASN A 54 -6.01 2.67 -7.00
CA ASN A 54 -5.89 3.93 -7.72
C ASN A 54 -6.38 3.83 -9.17
N ARG A 55 -6.18 2.69 -9.85
CA ARG A 55 -6.76 2.47 -11.19
C ARG A 55 -8.28 2.43 -11.16
N GLN A 56 -8.88 1.82 -10.13
CA GLN A 56 -10.33 1.77 -9.99
C GLN A 56 -10.90 3.13 -9.60
N LEU A 57 -10.24 3.85 -8.69
CA LEU A 57 -10.59 5.23 -8.35
C LEU A 57 -10.49 6.16 -9.57
N GLN A 58 -9.44 6.03 -10.39
CA GLN A 58 -9.31 6.83 -11.61
C GLN A 58 -10.46 6.60 -12.58
N ARG A 59 -10.92 5.36 -12.72
CA ARG A 59 -12.10 5.05 -13.54
C ARG A 59 -13.36 5.68 -12.98
N LEU A 60 -13.51 5.74 -11.65
CA LEU A 60 -14.62 6.44 -11.02
C LEU A 60 -14.54 7.95 -11.24
N VAL A 61 -13.37 8.58 -11.09
CA VAL A 61 -13.18 10.00 -11.39
C VAL A 61 -13.58 10.30 -12.83
N LYS A 62 -13.12 9.51 -13.81
CA LYS A 62 -13.50 9.67 -15.23
C LYS A 62 -15.00 9.47 -15.49
N ASN A 63 -15.64 8.55 -14.76
CA ASN A 63 -17.09 8.34 -14.87
C ASN A 63 -17.86 9.54 -14.29
N VAL A 64 -17.41 10.09 -13.17
CA VAL A 64 -18.01 11.28 -12.57
C VAL A 64 -17.81 12.50 -13.46
N GLU A 65 -16.62 12.69 -14.04
CA GLU A 65 -16.29 13.79 -14.96
C GLU A 65 -17.29 13.91 -16.13
N GLN A 66 -17.86 12.79 -16.59
CA GLN A 66 -18.85 12.79 -17.68
C GLN A 66 -20.21 13.37 -17.27
N ASN A 67 -20.48 13.51 -15.98
CA ASN A 67 -21.79 13.87 -15.43
C ASN A 67 -21.80 15.23 -14.73
N ILE A 68 -20.68 15.95 -14.72
CA ILE A 68 -20.50 17.18 -13.95
C ILE A 68 -19.81 18.26 -14.78
N GLU A 69 -19.93 19.52 -14.36
CA GLU A 69 -19.10 20.59 -14.89
C GLU A 69 -17.77 20.65 -14.13
N ARG A 70 -16.69 20.19 -14.77
CA ARG A 70 -15.36 20.06 -14.13
C ARG A 70 -14.82 21.40 -13.57
N THR A 71 -15.12 22.50 -14.24
CA THR A 71 -14.68 23.86 -13.86
C THR A 71 -15.08 24.22 -12.42
N HIS A 72 -16.22 23.74 -11.94
CA HIS A 72 -16.68 23.95 -10.56
C HIS A 72 -15.77 23.34 -9.49
N TYR A 73 -14.94 22.37 -9.87
CA TYR A 73 -14.12 21.58 -8.96
C TYR A 73 -12.62 21.85 -9.10
N GLU A 74 -12.20 22.76 -9.97
CA GLU A 74 -10.78 23.01 -10.24
C GLU A 74 -10.01 23.44 -8.99
N GLU A 75 -10.58 24.34 -8.18
CA GLU A 75 -9.91 24.83 -6.98
C GLU A 75 -9.72 23.73 -5.95
N VAL A 76 -10.76 22.94 -5.68
CA VAL A 76 -10.68 21.79 -4.76
C VAL A 76 -9.70 20.74 -5.30
N THR A 77 -9.74 20.47 -6.60
CA THR A 77 -8.80 19.54 -7.24
C THR A 77 -7.36 20.00 -7.03
N ARG A 78 -7.05 21.27 -7.30
CA ARG A 78 -5.71 21.86 -7.13
C ARG A 78 -5.23 21.80 -5.69
N GLN A 79 -6.11 22.09 -4.73
CA GLN A 79 -5.79 21.97 -3.31
C GLN A 79 -5.45 20.53 -2.92
N LEU A 80 -6.21 19.55 -3.41
CA LEU A 80 -5.94 18.13 -3.17
C LEU A 80 -4.65 17.68 -3.84
N GLU A 81 -4.42 18.03 -5.10
CA GLU A 81 -3.19 17.70 -5.85
C GLU A 81 -1.93 18.19 -5.13
N ASN A 82 -1.95 19.44 -4.67
CA ASN A 82 -0.85 20.03 -3.92
C ASN A 82 -0.65 19.35 -2.56
N ARG A 83 -1.74 19.13 -1.81
CA ARG A 83 -1.70 18.54 -0.47
C ARG A 83 -1.16 17.11 -0.50
N TYR A 84 -1.59 16.32 -1.48
CA TYR A 84 -1.25 14.91 -1.58
C TYR A 84 -0.11 14.63 -2.56
N GLN A 85 0.54 15.69 -3.07
CA GLN A 85 1.73 15.63 -3.90
C GLN A 85 1.53 14.74 -5.14
N VAL A 86 0.46 14.99 -5.89
CA VAL A 86 0.22 14.32 -7.18
C VAL A 86 1.33 14.71 -8.15
N VAL A 87 2.06 13.73 -8.67
CA VAL A 87 3.26 13.97 -9.46
C VAL A 87 2.89 14.15 -10.94
N GLN A 88 3.15 15.35 -11.47
CA GLN A 88 3.12 15.64 -12.91
C GLN A 88 1.87 15.10 -13.62
N SER A 89 0.72 15.21 -12.96
CA SER A 89 -0.56 14.68 -13.40
C SER A 89 -1.68 15.48 -12.73
N SER A 90 -2.90 15.23 -13.16
CA SER A 90 -4.09 15.72 -12.46
C SER A 90 -4.89 14.56 -11.90
N LEU A 91 -5.67 14.77 -10.84
CA LEU A 91 -6.63 13.77 -10.35
C LEU A 91 -7.63 13.36 -11.45
N TRP A 92 -7.95 14.25 -12.38
CA TRP A 92 -8.76 13.96 -13.57
C TRP A 92 -8.05 13.04 -14.57
N ASN A 93 -6.72 13.10 -14.63
CA ASN A 93 -5.91 12.26 -15.51
C ASN A 93 -4.53 11.93 -14.92
N LEU A 94 -4.45 10.78 -14.26
CA LEU A 94 -3.19 10.24 -13.75
C LEU A 94 -2.39 9.56 -14.87
N SER A 95 -1.17 10.06 -15.11
CA SER A 95 -0.30 9.58 -16.20
C SER A 95 0.95 8.83 -15.70
N TRP A 96 1.40 9.08 -14.47
CA TRP A 96 2.64 8.50 -13.94
C TRP A 96 2.40 7.30 -13.02
N ALA A 97 3.22 6.25 -13.17
CA ALA A 97 3.16 5.03 -12.36
C ALA A 97 3.23 5.31 -10.85
N ASN A 98 4.09 6.25 -10.44
CA ASN A 98 4.25 6.63 -9.03
C ASN A 98 2.94 7.09 -8.38
N ASN A 99 2.04 7.71 -9.14
CA ASN A 99 0.74 8.12 -8.61
C ASN A 99 -0.15 6.91 -8.31
N PHE A 100 -0.06 5.85 -9.12
CA PHE A 100 -0.82 4.62 -8.88
C PHE A 100 -0.28 3.81 -7.70
N GLU A 101 1.00 3.96 -7.36
CA GLU A 101 1.60 3.29 -6.19
C GLU A 101 1.41 4.07 -4.87
N SER A 102 0.75 5.23 -4.89
CA SER A 102 0.67 6.13 -3.74
C SER A 102 -0.66 6.03 -2.99
N GLU A 103 -0.60 5.78 -1.68
CA GLU A 103 -1.78 5.86 -0.81
C GLU A 103 -2.34 7.28 -0.71
N ARG A 104 -1.48 8.30 -0.82
CA ARG A 104 -1.88 9.72 -0.78
C ARG A 104 -2.76 10.08 -1.96
N VAL A 105 -2.41 9.58 -3.15
CA VAL A 105 -3.21 9.78 -4.36
C VAL A 105 -4.58 9.08 -4.23
N ALA A 106 -4.63 7.88 -3.64
CA ALA A 106 -5.89 7.19 -3.37
C ALA A 106 -6.80 8.02 -2.47
N VAL A 107 -6.23 8.61 -1.41
CA VAL A 107 -6.96 9.54 -0.53
C VAL A 107 -7.45 10.76 -1.29
N ALA A 108 -6.60 11.40 -2.10
CA ALA A 108 -6.96 12.58 -2.88
C ALA A 108 -8.12 12.30 -3.85
N GLN A 109 -8.05 11.20 -4.61
CA GLN A 109 -9.13 10.79 -5.52
C GLN A 109 -10.42 10.49 -4.75
N GLY A 110 -10.33 9.76 -3.64
CA GLY A 110 -11.49 9.45 -2.80
C GLY A 110 -12.16 10.71 -2.24
N LEU A 111 -11.37 11.71 -1.81
CA LEU A 111 -11.87 12.99 -1.32
C LEU A 111 -12.51 13.83 -2.42
N LEU A 112 -11.91 13.88 -3.61
CA LEU A 112 -12.50 14.56 -4.76
C LEU A 112 -13.87 13.96 -5.09
N ILE A 113 -13.95 12.63 -5.21
CA ILE A 113 -15.22 11.95 -5.50
C ILE A 113 -16.23 12.23 -4.38
N ALA A 114 -15.84 12.12 -3.10
CA ALA A 114 -16.74 12.37 -1.98
C ALA A 114 -17.30 13.81 -1.98
N HIS A 115 -16.45 14.80 -2.28
CA HIS A 115 -16.85 16.19 -2.38
C HIS A 115 -17.85 16.41 -3.53
N ILE A 116 -17.59 15.83 -4.71
CA ILE A 116 -18.53 15.91 -5.84
C ILE A 116 -19.87 15.26 -5.50
N LEU A 117 -19.87 14.06 -4.90
CA LEU A 117 -21.11 13.35 -4.53
C LEU A 117 -21.96 14.12 -3.50
N LYS A 118 -21.36 15.03 -2.74
CA LYS A 118 -22.05 15.89 -1.78
C LYS A 118 -22.79 17.05 -2.46
N HIS A 119 -22.35 17.45 -3.64
CA HIS A 119 -22.82 18.67 -4.31
C HIS A 119 -23.58 18.40 -5.61
N GLU A 120 -23.34 17.25 -6.24
CA GLU A 120 -24.00 16.87 -7.48
C GLU A 120 -25.04 15.78 -7.25
N ASP A 121 -26.07 15.80 -8.08
CA ASP A 121 -27.01 14.69 -8.22
C ASP A 121 -27.07 14.26 -9.69
N PHE A 122 -26.67 13.02 -9.95
CA PHE A 122 -26.57 12.48 -11.31
C PHE A 122 -26.89 10.98 -11.31
N GLU A 123 -27.23 10.46 -12.49
CA GLU A 123 -27.55 9.05 -12.66
C GLU A 123 -26.36 8.16 -12.28
N GLY A 124 -26.60 7.16 -11.43
CA GLY A 124 -25.53 6.27 -10.97
C GLY A 124 -24.70 6.81 -9.81
N LYS A 125 -25.02 7.98 -9.24
CA LYS A 125 -24.41 8.53 -8.01
C LYS A 125 -24.25 7.49 -6.89
N GLY A 126 -25.32 6.72 -6.59
CA GLY A 126 -25.28 5.69 -5.55
C GLY A 126 -24.29 4.56 -5.84
N HIS A 127 -24.09 4.20 -7.10
CA HIS A 127 -23.08 3.21 -7.50
C HIS A 127 -21.67 3.74 -7.32
N VAL A 128 -21.42 4.99 -7.73
CA VAL A 128 -20.13 5.66 -7.53
C VAL A 128 -19.81 5.77 -6.04
N GLU A 129 -20.78 6.16 -5.22
CA GLU A 129 -20.63 6.24 -3.77
C GLU A 129 -20.28 4.88 -3.15
N ASN A 130 -21.04 3.84 -3.48
CA ASN A 130 -20.83 2.50 -2.96
C ASN A 130 -19.47 1.93 -3.37
N LYS A 131 -19.06 2.10 -4.64
CA LYS A 131 -17.74 1.69 -5.11
C LYS A 131 -16.61 2.47 -4.45
N THR A 132 -16.78 3.77 -4.27
CA THR A 132 -15.78 4.61 -3.58
C THR A 132 -15.63 4.15 -2.13
N LYS A 133 -16.73 3.92 -1.40
CA LYS A 133 -16.70 3.37 -0.03
C LYS A 133 -16.00 2.00 0.02
N ALA A 134 -16.29 1.12 -0.93
CA ALA A 134 -15.66 -0.20 -1.00
C ALA A 134 -14.14 -0.09 -1.24
N LEU A 135 -13.70 0.79 -2.14
CA LEU A 135 -12.28 1.03 -2.43
C LEU A 135 -11.55 1.63 -1.24
N MET A 136 -12.15 2.61 -0.56
CA MET A 136 -11.54 3.20 0.63
C MET A 136 -11.48 2.20 1.79
N ARG A 137 -12.47 1.32 1.94
CA ARG A 137 -12.36 0.18 2.88
C ARG A 137 -11.27 -0.80 2.48
N ARG A 138 -11.07 -1.06 1.19
CA ARG A 138 -9.92 -1.88 0.74
C ARG A 138 -8.60 -1.20 1.09
N LEU A 139 -8.50 0.13 0.93
CA LEU A 139 -7.32 0.91 1.33
C LEU A 139 -7.01 0.73 2.82
N SER A 140 -8.02 0.57 3.69
CA SER A 140 -7.79 0.36 5.13
C SER A 140 -6.99 -0.90 5.45
N ASN A 141 -7.02 -1.91 4.58
CA ASN A 141 -6.24 -3.14 4.71
C ASN A 141 -4.79 -2.97 4.21
N VAL A 142 -4.51 -1.92 3.45
CA VAL A 142 -3.21 -1.63 2.82
C VAL A 142 -2.46 -0.57 3.63
N ASP A 143 -3.17 0.51 3.97
CA ASP A 143 -2.68 1.60 4.78
C ASP A 143 -3.83 2.19 5.63
N TRP A 144 -3.87 1.79 6.90
CA TRP A 144 -4.86 2.27 7.85
C TRP A 144 -4.79 3.78 8.07
N GLY A 145 -3.57 4.36 8.07
CA GLY A 145 -3.36 5.79 8.27
C GLY A 145 -3.98 6.62 7.14
N ALA A 146 -3.78 6.18 5.89
CA ALA A 146 -4.39 6.81 4.72
C ALA A 146 -5.92 6.72 4.76
N TYR A 147 -6.47 5.56 5.12
CA TYR A 147 -7.92 5.41 5.28
C TYR A 147 -8.50 6.32 6.36
N GLN A 148 -7.83 6.42 7.51
CA GLN A 148 -8.24 7.32 8.59
C GLN A 148 -8.22 8.78 8.15
N GLU A 149 -7.22 9.19 7.37
CA GLU A 149 -7.15 10.54 6.82
C GLU A 149 -8.33 10.83 5.87
N PHE A 150 -8.68 9.88 5.01
CA PHE A 150 -9.87 9.99 4.17
C PHE A 150 -11.15 10.15 4.99
N ILE A 151 -11.38 9.29 6.00
CA ILE A 151 -12.57 9.35 6.85
C ILE A 151 -12.65 10.67 7.61
N ARG A 152 -11.51 11.16 8.11
CA ARG A 152 -11.43 12.45 8.80
C ARG A 152 -11.83 13.58 7.87
N ARG A 153 -11.30 13.62 6.65
CA ARG A 153 -11.44 14.79 5.76
C ARG A 153 -12.68 14.81 4.88
N LYS A 154 -13.28 13.66 4.57
CA LYS A 154 -14.45 13.59 3.67
C LYS A 154 -15.67 14.40 4.15
N HIS A 155 -15.70 14.80 5.41
CA HIS A 155 -16.76 15.61 6.01
C HIS A 155 -16.46 17.12 6.01
N PHE A 156 -15.20 17.51 5.83
CA PHE A 156 -14.76 18.92 5.91
C PHE A 156 -14.55 19.56 4.53
N LEU A 157 -14.49 18.74 3.48
CA LEU A 157 -14.69 19.17 2.10
C LEU A 157 -16.18 19.09 1.80
#